data_AF-A0A5B6YK27-F1
#
_entry.id   AF-A0A5B6YK27-F1
#
_cell.length_a   1.000
_cell.length_b   1.000
_cell.length_c   1.000
_cell.angle_alpha   90.00
_cell.angle_beta   90.00
_cell.angle_gamma   90.00
#
_symmetry.space_group_name_H-M   'P 1'
#
loop_
_entity.id
_entity.type
_entity.pdbx_description
1 polymer ?
#
loop_
_entity_poly.entity_id
_entity_poly.type
_entity_poly.pdbx_seq_one_letter_code
_entity_poly.pdbx_strand_id
1 'polypeptide(L)'
;ISAAFVFFMVSAIAHVSLAQNSIQDFIEAHNAIRAQVGVQPLMWNGTVAAYAESYANKRSADCNLEHSDGPYGENIAEGSGDFTGVDAVNLWIGEKENYDTNS
;
A
#
# COMPACT_ATOMS: atom_id res chain seq x y z
N ILE A 1 3.38 -25.51 -25.55
CA ILE A 1 3.23 -25.04 -24.14
C ILE A 1 2.18 -25.93 -23.50
N SER A 2 2.57 -26.74 -22.52
CA SER A 2 1.68 -27.76 -21.91
C SER A 2 0.70 -27.10 -20.92
N ALA A 3 -0.52 -27.62 -20.81
CA ALA A 3 -1.55 -27.11 -19.89
C ALA A 3 -1.06 -27.05 -18.42
N ALA A 4 -0.15 -27.94 -18.02
CA ALA A 4 0.49 -27.92 -16.70
C ALA A 4 1.38 -26.67 -16.50
N PHE A 5 2.12 -26.24 -17.53
CA PHE A 5 2.94 -25.02 -17.46
C PHE A 5 2.11 -23.74 -17.38
N VAL A 6 0.93 -23.72 -18.02
CA VAL A 6 -0.02 -22.61 -17.93
C VAL A 6 -0.62 -22.53 -16.52
N PHE A 7 -1.00 -23.67 -15.92
CA PHE A 7 -1.53 -23.72 -14.56
C PHE A 7 -0.52 -23.22 -13.51
N PHE A 8 0.75 -23.62 -13.60
CA PHE A 8 1.80 -23.15 -12.68
C PHE A 8 2.04 -21.64 -12.77
N MET A 9 2.01 -21.05 -13.97
CA MET A 9 2.15 -19.61 -14.14
C MET A 9 0.97 -18.84 -13.53
N VAL A 10 -0.27 -19.28 -13.75
CA VAL A 10 -1.46 -18.62 -13.19
C VAL A 10 -1.47 -18.70 -11.66
N SER A 11 -1.09 -19.84 -11.07
CA SER A 11 -0.95 -19.95 -9.61
C SER A 11 0.14 -19.02 -9.08
N ALA A 12 1.32 -18.97 -9.69
CA ALA A 12 2.41 -18.12 -9.22
C ALA A 12 2.06 -16.62 -9.22
N ILE A 13 1.38 -16.13 -10.27
CA ILE A 13 0.97 -14.72 -10.38
C ILE A 13 -0.01 -14.33 -9.27
N ALA A 14 -1.01 -15.18 -8.98
CA ALA A 14 -1.94 -14.95 -7.89
C ALA A 14 -1.27 -14.98 -6.51
N HIS A 15 -0.22 -15.78 -6.32
CA HIS A 15 0.52 -15.81 -5.05
C HIS A 15 1.37 -14.56 -4.85
N VAL A 16 1.98 -14.00 -5.91
CA VAL A 16 2.78 -12.77 -5.82
C VAL A 16 1.89 -11.56 -5.52
N SER A 17 0.74 -11.43 -6.19
CA SER A 17 -0.19 -10.31 -5.94
C SER A 17 -0.84 -10.36 -4.55
N LEU A 18 -1.15 -11.56 -4.04
CA LEU A 18 -1.61 -11.73 -2.64
C LEU A 18 -0.49 -11.45 -1.63
N ALA A 19 0.77 -11.74 -1.98
CA ALA A 19 1.94 -11.52 -1.14
C ALA A 19 2.48 -10.07 -1.16
N GLN A 20 1.79 -9.13 -1.80
CA GLN A 20 2.13 -7.69 -1.77
C GLN A 20 0.99 -6.83 -1.21
N ASN A 21 -0.11 -7.47 -0.80
CA ASN A 21 -1.30 -6.83 -0.26
C ASN A 21 -1.59 -7.29 1.19
N SER A 22 -0.66 -7.99 1.83
CA SER A 22 -0.81 -8.42 3.21
C SER A 22 -0.46 -7.30 4.19
N ILE A 23 -0.99 -7.38 5.41
CA ILE A 23 -0.65 -6.47 6.53
C ILE A 23 0.87 -6.35 6.70
N GLN A 24 1.57 -7.48 6.57
CA GLN A 24 3.01 -7.53 6.76
C GLN A 24 3.73 -6.72 5.69
N ASP A 25 3.32 -6.81 4.42
CA ASP A 25 3.94 -6.08 3.32
C ASP A 25 3.81 -4.56 3.50
N PHE A 26 2.63 -4.10 3.90
CA PHE A 26 2.39 -2.69 4.21
C PHE A 26 3.30 -2.21 5.34
N ILE A 27 3.34 -2.93 6.47
CA ILE A 27 4.13 -2.52 7.64
C ILE A 27 5.64 -2.60 7.36
N GLU A 28 6.10 -3.63 6.66
CA GLU A 28 7.51 -3.79 6.29
C GLU A 28 7.97 -2.69 5.33
N ALA A 29 7.19 -2.38 4.29
CA ALA A 29 7.53 -1.32 3.34
C ALA A 29 7.67 0.05 4.03
N HIS A 30 6.75 0.39 4.93
CA HIS A 30 6.85 1.62 5.72
C HIS A 30 8.06 1.60 6.66
N ASN A 31 8.25 0.49 7.40
CA ASN A 31 9.29 0.40 8.41
C ASN A 31 10.70 0.37 7.80
N ALA A 32 10.86 -0.18 6.59
CA ALA A 32 12.12 -0.13 5.86
C ALA A 32 12.59 1.31 5.64
N ILE A 33 11.72 2.21 5.21
CA ILE A 33 12.09 3.62 4.99
C ILE A 33 12.23 4.39 6.30
N ARG A 34 11.36 4.14 7.29
CA ARG A 34 11.47 4.79 8.61
C ARG A 34 12.81 4.47 9.28
N ALA A 35 13.29 3.23 9.14
CA ALA A 35 14.60 2.82 9.64
C ALA A 35 15.75 3.58 8.96
N GLN A 36 15.66 3.87 7.65
CA GLN A 36 16.70 4.62 6.92
C GLN A 36 16.87 6.05 7.44
N VAL A 37 15.84 6.63 8.05
CA VAL A 37 15.85 7.99 8.61
C VAL A 37 15.82 8.02 10.14
N GLY A 38 16.04 6.87 10.80
CA GLY A 38 16.15 6.79 12.26
C GLY A 38 14.83 6.97 13.02
N VAL A 39 13.69 6.78 12.36
CA VAL A 39 12.35 6.92 12.95
C VAL A 39 11.85 5.55 13.45
N GLN A 40 11.19 5.53 14.62
CA GLN A 40 10.65 4.31 15.23
C GLN A 40 9.66 3.57 14.33
N PRO A 41 9.65 2.22 14.32
CA PRO A 41 8.75 1.45 13.47
C PRO A 41 7.27 1.66 13.83
N LEU A 42 6.41 1.56 12.83
CA LEU A 42 4.96 1.47 12.98
C LEU A 42 4.57 0.07 13.44
N MET A 43 3.43 0.00 14.14
CA MET A 43 2.71 -1.23 14.44
C MET A 43 1.32 -1.15 13.82
N TRP A 44 0.82 -2.28 13.33
CA TRP A 44 -0.51 -2.35 12.77
C TRP A 44 -1.58 -2.10 13.84
N ASN A 45 -2.62 -1.33 13.49
CA ASN A 45 -3.77 -1.10 14.34
C ASN A 45 -5.05 -1.51 13.58
N GLY A 46 -5.77 -2.50 14.11
CA GLY A 46 -6.97 -3.04 13.47
C GLY A 46 -8.11 -2.01 13.31
N THR A 47 -8.22 -1.04 14.21
CA THR A 47 -9.23 0.02 14.12
C THR A 47 -8.92 0.99 12.98
N VAL A 48 -7.66 1.41 12.85
CA VAL A 48 -7.22 2.29 11.75
C VAL A 48 -7.34 1.56 10.40
N ALA A 49 -7.00 0.27 10.37
CA ALA A 49 -7.14 -0.56 9.18
C ALA A 49 -8.60 -0.68 8.72
N ALA A 50 -9.53 -0.97 9.64
CA ALA A 50 -10.96 -1.05 9.34
C ALA A 50 -11.52 0.30 8.86
N TYR A 51 -11.04 1.42 9.44
CA TYR A 51 -11.38 2.76 8.97
C TYR A 51 -10.90 3.00 7.53
N ALA A 52 -9.63 2.71 7.24
CA ALA A 52 -9.04 2.89 5.91
C ALA A 52 -9.73 2.02 4.86
N GLU A 53 -10.01 0.74 5.16
CA GLU A 53 -10.75 -0.16 4.28
C GLU A 53 -12.17 0.37 3.99
N SER A 54 -12.90 0.79 5.02
CA SER A 54 -14.23 1.37 4.84
C SER A 54 -14.20 2.63 3.97
N TYR A 55 -13.16 3.47 4.10
CA TYR A 55 -13.03 4.68 3.31
C TYR A 55 -12.64 4.39 1.85
N ALA A 56 -11.69 3.48 1.63
CA ALA A 56 -11.32 3.01 0.29
C ALA A 56 -12.53 2.41 -0.45
N ASN A 57 -13.36 1.60 0.25
CA ASN A 57 -14.59 1.06 -0.32
C ASN A 57 -15.64 2.14 -0.66
N LYS A 58 -15.66 3.27 0.06
CA LYS A 58 -16.53 4.42 -0.28
C LYS A 58 -16.03 5.11 -1.55
N ARG A 59 -14.72 5.20 -1.75
CA ARG A 59 -14.09 5.86 -2.92
C ARG A 59 -13.94 4.96 -4.13
N SER A 60 -14.11 3.65 -4.01
CA SER A 60 -14.05 2.75 -5.18
C SER A 60 -15.11 3.02 -6.25
N ALA A 61 -16.15 3.80 -5.94
CA ALA A 61 -17.18 4.22 -6.89
C ALA A 61 -16.69 5.28 -7.90
N ASP A 62 -15.77 6.16 -7.49
CA ASP A 62 -15.28 7.28 -8.30
C ASP A 62 -13.75 7.32 -8.44
N CYS A 63 -13.03 6.53 -7.63
CA CYS A 63 -11.59 6.49 -7.46
C CYS A 63 -10.95 7.85 -7.12
N ASN A 64 -11.73 8.84 -6.69
CA ASN A 64 -11.20 10.17 -6.43
C ASN A 64 -10.26 10.18 -5.21
N LEU A 65 -9.11 10.83 -5.38
CA LEU A 65 -8.15 11.10 -4.30
C LEU A 65 -8.62 12.27 -3.41
N GLU A 66 -9.76 12.09 -2.76
CA GLU A 66 -10.31 13.02 -1.78
C GLU A 66 -10.05 12.53 -0.36
N HIS A 67 -9.53 13.39 0.51
CA HIS A 67 -9.29 13.06 1.90
C HIS A 67 -10.58 12.83 2.69
N SER A 68 -10.53 11.95 3.69
CA SER A 68 -11.71 11.62 4.51
C SER A 68 -12.11 12.69 5.52
N ASP A 69 -11.24 13.67 5.78
CA ASP A 69 -11.33 14.64 6.89
C ASP A 69 -11.55 13.95 8.26
N GLY A 70 -11.06 12.72 8.37
CA GLY A 70 -11.21 11.86 9.53
C GLY A 70 -10.26 12.20 10.69
N PRO A 71 -10.35 11.43 11.79
CA PRO A 71 -9.53 11.66 12.98
C PRO A 71 -8.08 11.15 12.85
N TYR A 72 -7.72 10.49 11.76
CA TYR A 72 -6.41 9.88 11.54
C TYR A 72 -5.64 10.62 10.44
N GLY A 73 -4.31 10.61 10.53
CA GLY A 73 -3.47 11.00 9.39
C GLY A 73 -3.69 10.04 8.22
N GLU A 74 -3.63 10.54 6.99
CA GLU A 74 -4.09 9.80 5.82
C GLU A 74 -3.17 10.04 4.62
N ASN A 75 -2.76 8.95 3.98
CA ASN A 75 -2.26 8.95 2.62
C ASN A 75 -3.23 8.14 1.75
N ILE A 76 -3.45 8.58 0.52
CA ILE A 76 -4.34 7.94 -0.46
C ILE A 76 -3.57 7.70 -1.75
N ALA A 77 -3.89 6.60 -2.42
CA ALA A 77 -3.29 6.23 -3.69
C ALA A 77 -4.34 5.56 -4.56
N GLU A 78 -4.23 5.77 -5.86
CA GLU A 78 -4.98 5.10 -6.90
C GLU A 78 -3.98 4.49 -7.88
N GLY A 79 -4.30 3.31 -8.39
CA GLY A 79 -3.57 2.71 -9.48
C GLY A 79 -4.47 1.82 -10.31
N SER A 80 -3.92 1.27 -11.40
CA SER A 80 -4.63 0.41 -12.33
C SER A 80 -3.91 -0.93 -12.51
N GLY A 81 -4.63 -1.95 -12.97
CA GLY A 81 -4.07 -3.29 -13.16
C GLY A 81 -3.72 -3.96 -11.82
N ASP A 82 -2.53 -4.56 -11.76
CA ASP A 82 -2.04 -5.29 -10.59
C ASP A 82 -1.45 -4.35 -9.51
N PHE A 83 -2.04 -3.16 -9.31
CA PHE A 83 -1.55 -2.19 -8.34
C PHE A 83 -1.69 -2.70 -6.91
N THR A 84 -0.56 -2.77 -6.19
CA THR A 84 -0.49 -3.38 -4.86
C THR A 84 -0.37 -2.35 -3.75
N GLY A 85 -0.59 -2.81 -2.52
CA GLY A 85 -0.32 -2.04 -1.31
C GLY A 85 1.12 -1.54 -1.22
N VAL A 86 2.09 -2.38 -1.60
CA VAL A 86 3.50 -1.99 -1.65
C VAL A 86 3.75 -0.91 -2.70
N ASP A 87 3.07 -0.95 -3.84
CA ASP A 87 3.18 0.11 -4.87
C ASP A 87 2.66 1.45 -4.34
N ALA A 88 1.54 1.46 -3.61
CA ALA A 88 1.04 2.66 -2.94
C ALA A 88 2.07 3.24 -1.94
N VAL A 89 2.69 2.38 -1.13
CA VAL A 89 3.73 2.83 -0.17
C VAL A 89 4.95 3.39 -0.91
N ASN A 90 5.40 2.72 -1.97
CA ASN A 90 6.54 3.19 -2.79
C ASN A 90 6.23 4.51 -3.50
N LEU A 91 4.98 4.72 -3.94
CA LEU A 91 4.53 5.97 -4.53
C LEU A 91 4.70 7.13 -3.53
N TRP A 92 4.25 6.97 -2.28
CA TRP A 92 4.44 7.99 -1.24
C TRP A 92 5.92 8.18 -0.85
N ILE A 93 6.71 7.10 -0.83
CA ILE A 93 8.16 7.20 -0.58
C ILE A 93 8.86 8.01 -1.69
N GLY A 94 8.39 7.89 -2.94
CA GLY A 94 8.92 8.64 -4.08
C GLY A 94 8.84 10.15 -3.91
N GLU A 95 7.92 10.65 -3.07
CA GLU A 95 7.81 12.07 -2.74
C GLU A 95 9.00 12.62 -1.96
N LYS A 96 9.88 11.75 -1.45
CA LYS A 96 11.12 12.11 -0.74
C LYS A 96 11.97 13.12 -1.51
N GLU A 97 12.00 13.07 -2.84
CA GLU A 97 12.75 14.02 -3.67
C GLU A 97 12.26 15.47 -3.52
N ASN A 98 11.01 15.66 -3.11
CA ASN A 98 10.38 16.97 -2.91
C ASN A 98 10.40 17.43 -1.45
N TYR A 99 11.00 16.66 -0.54
CA TYR A 99 11.06 17.00 0.89
C TYR A 99 12.23 17.94 1.18
N ASP A 100 11.94 19.19 1.56
CA ASP A 100 12.97 20.12 2.06
C ASP A 100 13.29 19.83 3.53
N THR A 101 14.51 19.36 3.79
CA THR A 101 14.98 19.04 5.14
C THR A 101 15.36 20.26 5.98
N ASN A 102 15.32 21.48 5.42
CA ASN A 102 15.74 22.72 6.10
C ASN A 102 14.58 23.63 6.53
N SER A 103 13.33 23.17 6.42
CA SER A 103 12.14 23.90 6.92
C SER A 103 12.06 23.95 8.43
#